data_AF-A0AAI9DBD3-F1
#
_entry.id   AF-A0AAI9DBD3-F1
#
_cell.length_a   1.000
_cell.length_b   1.000
_cell.length_c   1.000
_cell.angle_alpha   90.00
_cell.angle_beta   90.00
_cell.angle_gamma   90.00
#
_symmetry.space_group_name_H-M   'P 1'
#
loop_
_entity.id
_entity.type
_entity.pdbx_description
1 polymer ?
#
loop_
_entity_poly.entity_id
_entity_poly.type
_entity_poly.pdbx_seq_one_letter_code
_entity_poly.pdbx_strand_id
1 'polypeptide(L)' 'MSDKSIKIRILMLWGSYELNVHGQDGDYFVINGKGHVWWLDDMANDGIQWEFVK' A
#
# COMPACT_ATOMS: atom_id res chain seq x y z
N MET A 1 14.11 13.22 -6.20
CA MET A 1 12.67 12.95 -6.39
C MET A 1 12.07 12.83 -4.99
N SER A 2 10.91 13.41 -4.72
CA SER A 2 10.40 13.53 -3.34
C SER A 2 9.78 12.21 -2.88
N ASP A 3 10.21 11.70 -1.73
CA ASP A 3 9.51 10.66 -0.99
C ASP A 3 8.09 11.16 -0.72
N LYS A 4 7.10 10.61 -1.43
CA LYS A 4 5.70 11.00 -1.30
C LYS A 4 4.94 9.84 -0.72
N SER A 5 4.48 10.00 0.51
CA SER A 5 3.52 9.06 1.08
C SER A 5 2.14 9.28 0.47
N ILE A 6 1.48 8.20 0.07
CA ILE A 6 0.07 8.20 -0.32
C ILE A 6 -0.75 7.49 0.74
N LYS A 7 -2.06 7.67 0.69
CA LYS A 7 -3.00 6.88 1.47
C LYS A 7 -3.78 5.95 0.55
N ILE A 8 -3.88 4.69 0.94
CA ILE A 8 -4.75 3.71 0.27
C ILE A 8 -5.74 3.13 1.28
N ARG A 9 -6.81 2.53 0.76
CA ARG A 9 -7.77 1.74 1.51
C ARG A 9 -7.73 0.30 0.98
N ILE A 10 -7.43 -0.65 1.85
CA ILE A 10 -7.47 -2.09 1.55
C ILE A 10 -8.90 -2.58 1.73
N LEU A 11 -9.41 -3.30 0.74
CA LEU A 11 -10.74 -3.88 0.73
C LEU A 11 -10.68 -5.34 1.19
N MET A 12 -11.53 -5.70 2.15
CA MET A 12 -11.64 -7.05 2.70
C MET A 12 -13.09 -7.52 2.63
N LEU A 13 -13.31 -8.83 2.78
CA LEU A 13 -14.64 -9.44 2.69
C LEU A 13 -15.65 -8.85 3.70
N TRP A 14 -15.16 -8.35 4.84
CA TRP A 14 -15.98 -7.83 5.96
C TRP A 14 -15.60 -6.42 6.40
N GLY A 15 -15.00 -5.62 5.52
CA GLY A 15 -14.66 -4.23 5.84
C GLY A 15 -13.49 -3.68 5.02
N SER A 16 -12.94 -2.58 5.49
CA SER A 16 -11.75 -1.98 4.91
C SER A 16 -10.93 -1.26 5.98
N TYR A 17 -9.65 -1.05 5.70
CA TYR A 17 -8.81 -0.19 6.52
C TYR A 17 -7.91 0.67 5.65
N GLU A 18 -7.60 1.87 6.15
CA GLU A 18 -6.71 2.81 5.49
C GLU A 18 -5.27 2.62 5.98
N LEU A 19 -4.31 2.77 5.08
CA LEU A 19 -2.89 2.75 5.42
C LEU A 19 -2.12 3.81 4.63
N ASN A 20 -1.09 4.36 5.27
CA ASN A 20 -0.13 5.22 4.60
C ASN A 20 0.94 4.34 3.95
N VAL A 21 1.20 4.60 2.68
CA VAL A 21 2.16 3.87 1.85
C VAL A 21 3.30 4.80 1.52
N HIS A 22 4.53 4.30 1.54
CA HIS A 22 5.70 5.06 1.13
C HIS A 22 5.86 4.98 -0.38
N GLY A 23 6.12 6.12 -1.02
CA GLY A 23 6.44 6.19 -2.44
C GLY A 23 7.92 6.49 -2.65
N GLN A 24 8.60 5.67 -3.45
CA GLN A 24 10.00 5.84 -3.84
C GLN A 24 10.16 5.50 -5.33
N ASP A 25 10.81 6.38 -6.09
CA ASP A 25 11.16 6.17 -7.51
C ASP A 25 10.00 5.77 -8.45
N GLY A 26 8.77 6.15 -8.08
CA GLY A 26 7.55 5.84 -8.86
C GLY A 26 6.76 4.64 -8.35
N ASP A 27 7.35 3.89 -7.41
CA ASP A 27 6.75 2.72 -6.80
C ASP A 27 6.24 3.00 -5.39
N TYR A 28 5.35 2.15 -4.90
CA TYR A 28 4.70 2.29 -3.61
C TYR A 28 4.81 1.00 -2.80
N PHE A 29 5.16 1.13 -1.52
CA PHE A 29 5.36 0.00 -0.62
C PHE A 29 5.00 0.27 0.85
N VAL A 30 4.78 -0.80 1.59
CA VAL A 30 4.53 -0.80 3.04
C VAL A 30 5.65 -1.55 3.75
N ILE A 31 6.19 -0.97 4.83
CA ILE A 31 7.17 -1.64 5.70
C ILE A 31 6.47 -2.03 7.00
N ASN A 32 6.51 -3.32 7.37
CA ASN A 32 5.98 -3.77 8.66
C ASN A 32 7.00 -3.58 9.81
N GLY A 33 6.57 -3.78 11.06
CA GLY A 33 7.45 -3.64 12.24
C GLY A 33 8.64 -4.62 12.31
N LYS A 34 8.74 -5.59 11.39
CA LYS A 34 9.88 -6.51 11.24
C LYS A 34 10.82 -6.12 10.09
N GLY A 35 10.55 -5.00 9.40
CA GLY A 35 11.32 -4.54 8.25
C GLY A 35 10.96 -5.24 6.92
N HIS A 36 9.89 -6.02 6.87
CA HIS A 36 9.44 -6.64 5.62
C HIS A 36 8.73 -5.59 4.75
N VAL A 37 9.17 -5.46 3.50
CA VAL A 37 8.60 -4.58 2.47
C VAL A 37 7.58 -5.35 1.63
N TRP A 38 6.39 -4.79 1.48
CA TRP A 38 5.35 -5.26 0.56
C TRP A 38 5.06 -4.19 -0.47
N TRP A 39 5.30 -4.48 -1.75
CA TRP A 39 4.98 -3.58 -2.85
C TRP A 39 3.49 -3.62 -3.17
N LEU A 40 2.91 -2.50 -3.61
CA LEU A 40 1.49 -2.47 -3.99
C LEU A 40 1.16 -3.40 -5.16
N ASP A 41 2.12 -3.59 -6.07
CA ASP A 41 1.98 -4.52 -7.19
C ASP A 41 1.96 -5.98 -6.73
N ASP A 42 2.75 -6.33 -5.72
CA ASP A 42 2.72 -7.66 -5.11
C ASP A 42 1.36 -7.92 -4.45
N MET A 43 0.81 -6.93 -3.74
CA MET A 43 -0.53 -7.03 -3.16
C MET A 43 -1.60 -7.27 -4.23
N ALA A 44 -1.51 -6.57 -5.37
CA ALA A 44 -2.44 -6.75 -6.48
C ALA A 44 -2.31 -8.14 -7.11
N ASN A 45 -1.09 -8.66 -7.28
CA ASN A 45 -0.81 -10.00 -7.78
C ASN A 45 -1.34 -11.11 -6.85
N ASP A 46 -1.31 -10.86 -5.52
CA ASP A 46 -1.87 -11.75 -4.50
C ASP A 46 -3.40 -11.63 -4.36
N GLY A 47 -4.05 -10.80 -5.19
CA GLY A 47 -5.51 -10.61 -5.19
C GLY A 47 -6.02 -9.70 -4.06
N ILE A 48 -5.14 -8.97 -3.40
CA ILE A 48 -5.52 -7.97 -2.39
C ILE A 48 -5.98 -6.71 -3.12
N GLN A 49 -7.27 -6.39 -2.98
CA GLN A 49 -7.87 -5.22 -3.60
C GLN A 49 -7.65 -3.96 -2.76
N TRP A 50 -7.37 -2.85 -3.41
CA TRP A 50 -7.16 -1.56 -2.76
C TRP A 50 -7.57 -0.38 -3.66
N GLU A 51 -7.83 0.77 -3.05
CA GLU A 51 -8.14 2.02 -3.75
C GLU A 51 -7.34 3.21 -3.18
N PHE A 52 -7.03 4.18 -4.04
CA PHE A 52 -6.42 5.44 -3.61
C PHE A 52 -7.42 6.28 -2.81
N VAL A 53 -6.96 6.82 -1.68
CA VAL A 53 -7.70 7.81 -0.91
C VAL A 53 -7.16 9.19 -1.26
N LYS A 54 -8.01 10.05 -1.84
CA LYS A 54 -7.68 11.43 -2.20
C LYS A 54 -7.56 12.33 -0.98
#